data_AF-A0AAX2R5T6-F1
#
_entry.id   AF-A0AAX2R5T6-F1
#
_cell.length_a   1.000
_cell.length_b   1.000
_cell.length_c   1.000
_cell.angle_alpha   90.00
_cell.angle_beta   90.00
_cell.angle_gamma   90.00
#
_symmetry.space_group_name_H-M   'P 1'
#
loop_
_entity.id
_entity.type
_entity.pdbx_description
1 polymer ?
#
loop_
_entity_poly.entity_id
_entity_poly.type
_entity_poly.pdbx_seq_one_letter_code
_entity_poly.pdbx_strand_id
1 'polypeptide(L)'
;MKTKTNKAISLLQCGDLKAALAISSTFRIGFTKEERRTLKIAYECLSGNAGFYQQIGIDTNSEIEKSKSILLSKYMLKSAP
;
A
#
# COMPACT_ATOMS: atom_id res chain seq x y z
N MET A 1 -2.62 -3.02 23.17
CA MET A 1 -3.62 -2.56 22.17
C MET A 1 -3.06 -2.82 20.77
N LYS A 2 -3.68 -3.65 19.92
CA LYS A 2 -3.21 -3.82 18.53
C LYS A 2 -3.67 -2.61 17.73
N THR A 3 -2.73 -1.76 17.30
CA THR A 3 -3.05 -0.61 16.45
C THR A 3 -3.29 -1.05 15.00
N LYS A 4 -4.04 -0.26 14.23
CA LYS A 4 -4.23 -0.50 12.79
C LYS A 4 -2.88 -0.57 12.07
N THR A 5 -1.90 0.22 12.51
CA THR A 5 -0.52 0.19 12.02
C THR A 5 0.14 -1.16 12.28
N ASN A 6 0.09 -1.70 13.51
CA ASN A 6 0.67 -3.02 13.79
C ASN A 6 -0.01 -4.13 12.99
N LYS A 7 -1.33 -4.03 12.73
CA LYS A 7 -2.03 -4.97 11.86
C LYS A 7 -1.52 -4.89 10.41
N ALA A 8 -1.35 -3.69 9.87
CA ALA A 8 -0.79 -3.48 8.53
C ALA A 8 0.64 -4.04 8.40
N ILE A 9 1.48 -3.83 9.43
CA ILE A 9 2.85 -4.37 9.48
C ILE A 9 2.83 -5.90 9.50
N SER A 10 2.01 -6.51 10.34
CA SER A 10 1.90 -7.97 10.44
C SER A 10 1.40 -8.59 9.13
N LEU A 11 0.45 -7.95 8.44
CA LEU A 11 -0.03 -8.41 7.13
C LEU A 11 1.08 -8.29 6.07
N LEU A 12 1.85 -7.19 6.08
CA LEU A 12 2.98 -7.02 5.18
C LEU A 12 4.06 -8.09 5.40
N GLN A 13 4.38 -8.41 6.66
CA GLN A 13 5.32 -9.49 7.02
C GLN A 13 4.80 -10.88 6.64
N CYS A 14 3.48 -11.07 6.66
CA CYS A 14 2.82 -12.31 6.23
C CYS A 14 2.75 -12.45 4.69
N GLY A 15 3.20 -11.44 3.94
CA GLY A 15 3.11 -11.40 2.47
C GLY A 15 1.73 -11.00 1.93
N ASP A 16 0.77 -10.66 2.81
CA ASP A 16 -0.58 -10.26 2.41
C ASP A 16 -0.63 -8.76 2.09
N LEU A 17 -0.05 -8.41 0.94
CA LEU A 17 0.05 -7.03 0.47
C LEU A 17 -1.32 -6.38 0.29
N LYS A 18 -2.30 -7.13 -0.24
CA LYS A 18 -3.65 -6.61 -0.49
C LYS A 18 -4.30 -6.15 0.81
N ALA A 19 -4.25 -6.99 1.86
CA ALA A 19 -4.81 -6.64 3.15
C ALA A 19 -4.02 -5.51 3.83
N ALA A 20 -2.70 -5.46 3.68
CA ALA A 20 -1.88 -4.35 4.18
C ALA A 20 -2.28 -3.01 3.53
N LEU A 21 -2.42 -2.98 2.20
CA LEU A 21 -2.84 -1.80 1.44
C LEU A 21 -4.26 -1.34 1.80
N ALA A 22 -5.18 -2.28 2.01
CA ALA A 22 -6.55 -1.98 2.43
C ALA A 22 -6.59 -1.17 3.73
N ILE A 23 -5.68 -1.45 4.67
CA ILE A 23 -5.58 -0.71 5.93
C ILE A 23 -4.81 0.61 5.71
N SER A 24 -3.63 0.55 5.12
CA SER A 24 -2.73 1.71 5.00
C SER A 24 -3.30 2.84 4.13
N SER A 25 -4.09 2.51 3.10
CA SER A 25 -4.76 3.51 2.26
C SER A 25 -5.79 4.37 3.01
N THR A 26 -6.27 3.92 4.18
CA THR A 26 -7.23 4.66 5.01
C THR A 26 -6.59 5.70 5.93
N PHE A 27 -5.27 5.64 6.12
CA PHE A 27 -4.59 6.52 7.06
C PHE A 27 -4.54 7.95 6.50
N ARG A 28 -4.98 8.94 7.28
CA ARG A 28 -4.91 10.36 6.91
C ARG A 28 -3.58 10.99 7.27
N ILE A 29 -2.91 10.47 8.31
CA ILE A 29 -1.64 10.96 8.86
C ILE A 29 -0.58 9.89 8.60
N GLY A 30 0.63 10.31 8.24
CA GLY A 30 1.77 9.41 7.99
C GLY A 30 2.06 9.11 6.52
N PHE A 31 1.11 9.41 5.62
CA PHE A 31 1.29 9.33 4.17
C PHE A 31 0.95 10.64 3.48
N THR A 32 1.71 11.00 2.46
CA THR A 32 1.39 12.10 1.56
C THR A 32 0.14 11.80 0.74
N LYS A 33 -0.42 12.81 0.07
CA LYS A 33 -1.57 12.61 -0.83
C LYS A 33 -1.22 11.67 -1.98
N GLU A 34 -0.01 11.76 -2.51
CA GLU A 34 0.49 10.93 -3.62
C GLU A 34 0.76 9.49 -3.17
N GLU A 35 1.36 9.30 -1.99
CA GLU A 35 1.54 7.97 -1.41
C GLU A 35 0.17 7.29 -1.23
N ARG A 36 -0.82 7.98 -0.66
CA ARG A 36 -2.17 7.40 -0.49
C ARG A 36 -2.84 7.06 -1.81
N ARG A 37 -2.66 7.89 -2.84
CA ARG A 37 -3.18 7.60 -4.18
C ARG A 37 -2.56 6.31 -4.71
N THR A 38 -1.24 6.15 -4.61
CA THR A 38 -0.51 4.94 -5.02
C THR A 38 -1.01 3.71 -4.28
N LEU A 39 -1.14 3.79 -2.94
CA LEU A 39 -1.64 2.68 -2.11
C LEU A 39 -3.07 2.26 -2.51
N LYS A 40 -3.92 3.24 -2.83
CA LYS A 40 -5.31 2.99 -3.24
C LYS A 40 -5.38 2.33 -4.62
N ILE A 41 -4.65 2.86 -5.60
CA ILE A 41 -4.60 2.28 -6.96
C ILE A 41 -4.10 0.84 -6.87
N ALA A 42 -3.01 0.58 -6.14
CA ALA A 42 -2.48 -0.77 -5.97
C ALA A 42 -3.50 -1.72 -5.32
N TYR A 43 -4.20 -1.29 -4.26
CA TYR A 43 -5.26 -2.09 -3.63
C TYR A 43 -6.39 -2.44 -4.61
N GLU A 44 -6.85 -1.46 -5.39
CA GLU A 44 -7.92 -1.66 -6.36
C GLU A 44 -7.47 -2.56 -7.51
N CYS A 45 -6.22 -2.43 -7.97
CA CYS A 45 -5.64 -3.33 -8.97
C CYS A 45 -5.62 -4.78 -8.46
N LEU A 46 -5.16 -5.02 -7.22
CA LEU A 46 -5.18 -6.33 -6.56
C LEU A 46 -6.61 -6.82 -6.22
N SER A 47 -7.62 -5.97 -6.40
CA SER A 47 -9.04 -6.31 -6.22
C SER A 47 -9.77 -6.56 -7.53
N GLY A 48 -9.08 -6.52 -8.67
CA GLY A 48 -9.64 -6.81 -9.99
C GLY A 48 -9.89 -5.56 -10.85
N ASN A 49 -9.61 -4.36 -10.36
CA ASN A 49 -9.86 -3.11 -11.09
C ASN A 49 -8.67 -2.63 -11.93
N ALA A 50 -7.67 -3.49 -12.16
CA ALA A 50 -6.46 -3.11 -12.91
C ALA A 50 -6.77 -2.61 -14.33
N GLY A 51 -7.74 -3.23 -15.01
CA GLY A 51 -8.12 -2.88 -16.39
C GLY A 51 -8.52 -1.41 -16.54
N PHE A 52 -9.29 -0.86 -15.59
CA PHE A 52 -9.68 0.55 -15.60
C PHE A 52 -8.46 1.48 -15.59
N TYR A 53 -7.49 1.18 -14.71
CA TYR A 53 -6.27 1.96 -14.57
C TYR A 53 -5.37 1.85 -15.81
N GLN A 54 -5.24 0.66 -16.38
CA GLN A 54 -4.50 0.44 -17.62
C GLN A 54 -5.13 1.20 -18.80
N GLN A 55 -6.46 1.23 -18.89
CA GLN A 55 -7.19 1.96 -19.94
C GLN A 55 -6.94 3.47 -19.91
N ILE A 56 -6.73 4.06 -18.73
CA ILE A 56 -6.40 5.48 -18.58
C ILE A 56 -4.88 5.75 -18.57
N GLY A 57 -4.06 4.77 -18.99
CA GLY A 57 -2.62 4.91 -19.17
C GLY A 57 -1.81 4.80 -17.88
N ILE A 58 -2.36 4.23 -16.81
CA ILE A 58 -1.63 3.99 -15.56
C ILE A 58 -0.98 2.62 -15.60
N ASP A 59 0.33 2.59 -15.37
CA ASP A 59 1.09 1.34 -15.21
C ASP A 59 0.78 0.72 -13.84
N THR A 60 -0.16 -0.22 -13.82
CA THR A 60 -0.63 -0.86 -12.60
C THR A 60 0.46 -1.68 -11.90
N ASN A 61 1.38 -2.27 -12.66
CA ASN A 61 2.49 -3.03 -12.09
C ASN A 61 3.45 -2.09 -11.34
N SER A 62 3.79 -0.96 -11.96
CA SER A 62 4.59 0.09 -11.35
C SER A 62 3.94 0.62 -10.07
N GLU A 63 2.62 0.88 -10.09
CA GLU A 63 1.91 1.35 -8.89
C GLU A 63 1.89 0.31 -7.76
N ILE A 64 1.76 -0.98 -8.08
CA ILE A 64 1.85 -2.07 -7.10
C ILE A 64 3.27 -2.11 -6.48
N GLU A 65 4.32 -2.05 -7.29
CA GLU A 65 5.71 -2.09 -6.80
C GLU A 65 6.08 -0.83 -5.98
N LYS A 66 5.65 0.35 -6.43
CA LYS A 66 5.78 1.59 -5.65
C LYS A 66 5.06 1.48 -4.32
N SER A 67 3.85 0.91 -4.30
CA SER A 67 3.07 0.75 -3.08
C SER A 67 3.80 -0.15 -2.06
N LYS A 68 4.44 -1.24 -2.51
CA LYS A 68 5.30 -2.07 -1.66
C LYS A 68 6.45 -1.27 -1.09
N SER A 69 7.16 -0.53 -1.94
CA SER A 69 8.31 0.28 -1.53
C SER A 69 7.94 1.34 -0.49
N ILE A 70 6.79 2.00 -0.67
CA ILE A 70 6.26 2.98 0.30
C ILE A 70 5.98 2.31 1.65
N LEU A 71 5.30 1.16 1.67
CA LEU A 71 4.99 0.45 2.91
C LEU A 71 6.26 -0.05 3.61
N LEU A 72 7.19 -0.64 2.86
CA LEU A 72 8.48 -1.09 3.38
C LEU A 72 9.30 0.08 3.93
N SER A 73 9.31 1.22 3.25
CA SER A 73 10.00 2.42 3.71
C SER A 73 9.41 2.97 5.02
N LYS A 74 8.08 3.06 5.11
CA LYS A 74 7.41 3.59 6.32
C LYS A 74 7.54 2.67 7.53
N TYR A 75 7.53 1.35 7.31
CA TYR A 75 7.36 0.39 8.39
C TYR A 75 8.58 -0.48 8.68
N MET A 76 9.43 -0.78 7.69
CA MET A 76 10.56 -1.71 7.85
C MET A 76 11.92 -1.00 7.81
N LEU A 77 12.08 0.05 7.00
CA LEU A 77 13.33 0.84 6.97
C LEU A 77 13.49 1.81 8.15
N LYS A 78 12.43 2.05 8.93
CA LYS A 78 12.51 2.78 10.22
C LYS A 78 12.91 1.90 11.40
N SER A 79 13.26 0.63 11.16
CA SER A 79 13.74 -0.32 12.17
C SER A 79 15.27 -0.42 12.19
N ALA A 80 15.99 0.69 12.02
CA ALA A 80 17.41 0.78 12.34
C ALA A 80 17.54 1.63 13.62
N PRO A 81 18.03 1.08 14.74
CA PRO A 81 18.39 1.85 15.93
C PRO A 81 19.55 2.82 15.66
#